data_AF-A0A0R3RDI1-F1
#
_entry.id   AF-A0A0R3RDI1-F1
#
_cell.length_a   1.000
_cell.length_b   1.000
_cell.length_c   1.000
_cell.angle_alpha   90.00
_cell.angle_beta   90.00
_cell.angle_gamma   90.00
#
_symmetry.space_group_name_H-M   'P 1'
#
loop_
_entity.id
_entity.type
_entity.pdbx_description
1 polymer ?
#
loop_
_entity_poly.entity_id
_entity_poly.type
_entity_poly.pdbx_seq_one_letter_code
_entity_poly.pdbx_strand_id
1 'polypeptide(L)'
;LRHLPPPTSLVLCQSTSQPVTYFGQPAPQPPMNVPIPSPSASVVGDPRMAKLVHAHRVGMIAMETMGSRNLDDNRSYAKFSQNPAYAEDVRWLFTVATRLGGVFTQSFCEVAARSVASPFVLFSLAVESAKVFHWQMPSISYHSQAVIHPVRPQLTTGAPNVRTMLLQNGF
;
A
#
# COMPACT_ATOMS: atom_id res chain seq x y z
N LEU A 1 -38.78 42.20 20.82
CA LEU A 1 -39.22 41.02 20.04
C LEU A 1 -38.52 39.78 20.56
N ARG A 2 -39.30 38.77 20.95
CA ARG A 2 -38.91 37.52 21.63
C ARG A 2 -38.36 36.50 20.61
N HIS A 3 -37.19 35.92 20.87
CA HIS A 3 -36.94 34.61 21.51
C HIS A 3 -36.87 33.46 20.47
N LEU A 4 -35.69 32.83 20.42
CA LEU A 4 -35.32 31.66 19.61
C LEU A 4 -36.13 30.42 20.03
N PRO A 5 -36.57 29.55 19.10
CA PRO A 5 -37.11 28.24 19.43
C PRO A 5 -36.05 27.09 19.41
N PRO A 6 -36.26 26.00 20.19
CA PRO A 6 -35.38 24.84 20.34
C PRO A 6 -35.59 23.73 19.29
N PRO A 7 -34.77 22.65 19.24
CA PRO A 7 -34.83 21.62 18.20
C PRO A 7 -35.95 20.60 18.48
N THR A 8 -36.72 20.24 17.44
CA THR A 8 -37.74 19.18 17.52
C THR A 8 -37.30 18.00 16.66
N SER A 9 -36.90 16.91 17.31
CA SER A 9 -36.80 15.59 16.70
C SER A 9 -38.18 15.11 16.28
N LEU A 10 -38.37 14.75 15.01
CA LEU A 10 -39.48 13.89 14.60
C LEU A 10 -38.92 12.78 13.70
N VAL A 11 -38.76 11.61 14.33
CA VAL A 11 -38.77 10.32 13.66
C VAL A 11 -40.15 10.16 13.05
N LEU A 12 -40.23 9.99 11.72
CA LEU A 12 -41.43 9.45 11.09
C LEU A 12 -41.03 8.35 10.10
N CYS A 13 -41.10 7.13 10.60
CA CYS A 13 -41.17 5.92 9.81
C CYS A 13 -42.50 5.95 9.03
N GLN A 14 -42.46 5.92 7.70
CA GLN A 14 -43.64 5.58 6.90
C GLN A 14 -43.29 4.50 5.88
N SER A 15 -43.62 3.29 6.31
CA SER A 15 -43.82 2.10 5.49
C SER A 15 -44.94 2.37 4.48
N THR A 16 -44.67 2.13 3.19
CA THR A 16 -45.74 2.03 2.18
C THR A 16 -45.89 0.56 1.80
N SER A 17 -47.01 0.01 2.25
CA SER A 17 -47.55 -1.32 1.99
C SER A 17 -47.98 -1.54 0.53
N GLN A 18 -47.96 -2.82 0.08
CA GLN A 18 -49.07 -3.64 -0.47
C GLN A 18 -48.52 -4.69 -1.50
N PRO A 19 -49.27 -5.72 -1.98
CA PRO A 19 -49.50 -7.00 -1.29
C PRO A 19 -49.34 -8.24 -2.21
N VAL A 20 -49.09 -9.44 -1.68
CA VAL A 20 -49.47 -10.70 -2.38
C VAL A 20 -49.99 -11.71 -1.36
N THR A 21 -51.24 -12.11 -1.57
CA THR A 21 -51.99 -13.10 -0.80
C THR A 21 -51.76 -14.50 -1.38
N TYR A 22 -51.38 -15.49 -0.56
CA TYR A 22 -51.92 -16.85 -0.66
C TYR A 22 -51.75 -17.66 0.64
N PHE A 23 -52.88 -17.85 1.32
CA PHE A 23 -53.37 -19.02 2.06
C PHE A 23 -52.39 -20.14 2.51
N GLY A 24 -52.35 -20.42 3.83
CA GLY A 24 -52.13 -21.80 4.34
C GLY A 24 -51.23 -22.01 5.58
N GLN A 25 -51.87 -22.11 6.76
CA GLN A 25 -51.53 -23.03 7.89
C GLN A 25 -50.53 -22.61 9.00
N PRO A 26 -50.77 -22.99 10.29
CA PRO A 26 -50.15 -22.37 11.47
C PRO A 26 -49.07 -23.23 12.16
N ALA A 27 -48.02 -22.60 12.67
CA ALA A 27 -47.21 -23.07 13.80
C ALA A 27 -46.42 -21.89 14.42
N PRO A 28 -46.45 -21.68 15.74
CA PRO A 28 -45.64 -20.65 16.38
C PRO A 28 -44.22 -21.17 16.60
N GLN A 29 -43.29 -20.73 15.75
CA GLN A 29 -41.85 -20.87 16.03
C GLN A 29 -41.33 -19.55 16.61
N PRO A 30 -40.74 -19.53 17.81
CA PRO A 30 -40.09 -18.34 18.33
C PRO A 30 -38.88 -18.01 17.42
N PRO A 31 -38.67 -16.74 17.02
CA PRO A 31 -37.41 -16.37 16.40
C PRO A 31 -36.31 -16.49 17.45
N MET A 32 -35.56 -17.60 17.41
CA MET A 32 -34.25 -17.67 18.03
C MET A 32 -33.39 -16.58 17.41
N ASN A 33 -33.13 -15.54 18.19
CA ASN A 33 -32.12 -14.54 17.91
C ASN A 33 -30.76 -15.24 17.96
N VAL A 34 -30.30 -15.77 16.82
CA VAL A 34 -28.94 -16.31 16.68
C VAL A 34 -28.01 -15.11 16.63
N PRO A 35 -27.15 -14.86 17.63
CA PRO A 35 -26.13 -13.84 17.51
C PRO A 35 -25.17 -14.31 16.42
N ILE A 36 -25.16 -13.63 15.28
CA ILE A 36 -24.11 -13.80 14.28
C ILE A 36 -22.80 -13.43 14.99
N PRO A 37 -21.84 -14.36 15.15
CA PRO A 37 -20.56 -14.02 15.73
C PRO A 37 -19.83 -13.12 14.74
N SER A 38 -19.77 -11.83 15.05
CA SER A 38 -18.85 -10.91 14.39
C SER A 38 -17.44 -11.48 14.57
N PRO A 39 -16.65 -11.69 13.50
CA PRO A 39 -15.32 -12.23 13.64
C PRO A 39 -14.44 -11.23 14.40
N SER A 40 -14.11 -11.62 15.63
CA SER A 40 -12.84 -11.30 16.29
C SER A 40 -12.48 -9.81 16.40
N ALA A 41 -13.25 -9.05 17.18
CA ALA A 41 -12.71 -7.85 17.84
C ALA A 41 -11.95 -8.24 19.12
N SER A 42 -11.10 -9.26 19.06
CA SER A 42 -10.17 -9.61 20.14
C SER A 42 -8.83 -8.93 19.90
N VAL A 43 -8.82 -7.59 19.89
CA VAL A 43 -7.64 -6.83 20.27
C VAL A 43 -7.96 -6.25 21.64
N VAL A 44 -7.69 -7.05 22.67
CA VAL A 44 -7.49 -6.52 24.02
C VAL A 44 -6.14 -5.81 23.97
N GLY A 45 -6.18 -4.56 23.52
CA GLY A 45 -5.03 -3.67 23.36
C GLY A 45 -5.53 -2.24 23.43
N ASP A 46 -4.69 -1.31 23.87
CA ASP A 46 -5.05 0.11 24.06
C ASP A 46 -5.95 0.60 22.89
N PRO A 47 -7.17 1.12 23.16
CA PRO A 47 -8.09 1.57 22.10
C PRO A 47 -7.47 2.63 21.19
N ARG A 48 -6.42 3.33 21.63
CA ARG A 48 -5.63 4.24 20.79
C ARG A 48 -4.81 3.49 19.75
N MET A 49 -4.24 2.34 20.10
CA MET A 49 -3.49 1.49 19.17
C MET A 49 -4.40 0.94 18.07
N ALA A 50 -5.60 0.47 18.43
CA ALA A 50 -6.58 0.00 17.46
C ALA A 50 -6.96 1.07 16.43
N LYS A 51 -7.13 2.32 16.86
CA LYS A 51 -7.39 3.47 15.97
C LYS A 51 -6.23 3.74 15.02
N LEU A 52 -4.99 3.67 15.50
CA LEU A 52 -3.80 3.87 14.66
C LEU A 52 -3.67 2.77 13.61
N VAL A 53 -3.90 1.51 13.97
CA VAL A 53 -3.91 0.38 13.02
C VAL A 53 -4.98 0.58 11.95
N HIS A 54 -6.18 1.03 12.34
CA HIS A 54 -7.25 1.29 11.38
C HIS A 54 -6.91 2.45 10.44
N ALA A 55 -6.39 3.56 10.97
CA ALA A 55 -5.94 4.71 10.18
C ALA A 55 -4.84 4.32 9.18
N HIS A 56 -3.87 3.51 9.61
CA HIS A 56 -2.83 2.98 8.75
C HIS A 56 -3.43 2.14 7.61
N ARG A 57 -4.30 1.16 7.92
CA ARG A 57 -4.92 0.30 6.92
C ARG A 57 -5.69 1.09 5.85
N VAL A 58 -6.51 2.06 6.27
CA VAL A 58 -7.27 2.90 5.34
C VAL A 58 -6.34 3.79 4.52
N GLY A 59 -5.32 4.37 5.16
CA GLY A 59 -4.31 5.19 4.48
C GLY A 59 -3.54 4.42 3.42
N MET A 60 -3.21 3.15 3.68
CA MET A 60 -2.55 2.26 2.71
C MET A 60 -3.40 2.06 1.46
N ILE A 61 -4.69 1.75 1.62
CA ILE A 61 -5.63 1.59 0.50
C ILE A 61 -5.78 2.90 -0.30
N ALA A 62 -5.83 4.03 0.41
CA ALA A 62 -5.91 5.35 -0.22
C ALA A 62 -4.65 5.65 -1.05
N MET A 63 -3.46 5.31 -0.55
CA MET A 63 -2.22 5.44 -1.31
C MET A 63 -2.20 4.54 -2.55
N GLU A 64 -2.63 3.28 -2.44
CA GLU A 64 -2.72 2.39 -3.60
C GLU A 64 -3.63 2.94 -4.69
N THR A 65 -4.78 3.48 -4.29
CA THR A 65 -5.74 4.12 -5.20
C THR A 65 -5.12 5.34 -5.88
N MET A 66 -4.39 6.17 -5.13
CA MET A 66 -3.64 7.32 -5.68
C MET A 66 -2.57 6.86 -6.68
N GLY A 67 -1.83 5.79 -6.37
CA GLY A 67 -0.82 5.21 -7.25
C GLY A 67 -1.40 4.72 -8.58
N SER A 68 -2.52 4.00 -8.54
CA SER A 68 -3.24 3.56 -9.75
C SER A 68 -3.62 4.75 -10.63
N ARG A 69 -4.20 5.81 -10.04
CA ARG A 69 -4.58 7.02 -10.78
C ARG A 69 -3.38 7.77 -11.37
N ASN A 70 -2.24 7.74 -10.69
CA ASN A 70 -1.01 8.37 -11.18
C ASN A 70 -0.45 7.68 -12.43
N LEU A 71 -0.69 6.37 -12.62
CA LEU A 71 -0.28 5.62 -13.80
C LEU A 71 -1.09 6.03 -15.04
N ASP A 72 -2.40 6.22 -14.89
CA ASP A 72 -3.29 6.57 -15.99
C ASP A 72 -3.15 8.04 -16.43
N ASP A 73 -2.84 8.94 -15.48
CA ASP A 73 -2.78 10.38 -15.73
C ASP A 73 -1.37 10.87 -16.07
N ASN A 74 -0.84 10.51 -17.24
CA ASN A 74 0.52 10.88 -17.67
C ASN A 74 0.73 12.40 -17.83
N ARG A 75 -0.32 13.23 -17.78
CA ARG A 75 -0.27 14.66 -18.16
C ARG A 75 -0.22 15.63 -16.98
N SER A 76 -0.53 15.18 -15.77
CA SER A 76 -0.60 16.05 -14.60
C SER A 76 0.77 16.31 -13.98
N TYR A 77 1.50 17.33 -14.44
CA TYR A 77 2.80 17.73 -13.86
C TYR A 77 2.73 18.15 -12.38
N ALA A 78 1.55 18.56 -11.90
CA ALA A 78 1.35 19.00 -10.52
C ALA A 78 1.73 17.95 -9.46
N LYS A 79 1.60 16.65 -9.78
CA LYS A 79 1.98 15.55 -8.87
C LYS A 79 3.49 15.42 -8.66
N PHE A 80 4.31 16.01 -9.54
CA PHE A 80 5.77 16.04 -9.42
C PHE A 80 6.31 17.28 -8.71
N SER A 81 5.42 18.19 -8.30
CA SER A 81 5.82 19.38 -7.55
C SER A 81 6.53 19.01 -6.23
N GLN A 82 7.25 19.97 -5.67
CA GLN A 82 7.90 19.80 -4.36
C GLN A 82 6.87 19.64 -3.22
N ASN A 83 5.70 20.25 -3.35
CA ASN A 83 4.62 20.17 -2.37
C ASN A 83 3.29 19.86 -3.06
N PRO A 84 3.07 18.60 -3.49
CA PRO A 84 1.78 18.20 -4.03
C PRO A 84 0.73 18.20 -2.91
N ALA A 85 -0.55 18.31 -3.28
CA ALA A 85 -1.66 18.40 -2.32
C ALA A 85 -1.70 17.23 -1.31
N TYR A 86 -1.24 16.04 -1.70
CA TYR A 86 -1.23 14.84 -0.84
C TYR A 86 0.01 14.75 0.08
N ALA A 87 0.99 15.66 -0.04
CA ALA A 87 2.30 15.51 0.62
C ALA A 87 2.21 15.49 2.15
N GLU A 88 1.30 16.26 2.71
CA GLU A 88 1.10 16.34 4.16
C GLU A 88 0.47 15.05 4.69
N ASP A 89 -0.58 14.56 4.03
CA ASP A 89 -1.26 13.31 4.41
C ASP A 89 -0.32 12.11 4.38
N VAL A 90 0.54 12.02 3.37
CA VAL A 90 1.54 10.95 3.26
C VAL A 90 2.57 11.01 4.39
N ARG A 91 3.06 12.21 4.74
CA ARG A 91 3.99 12.41 5.86
C ARG A 91 3.35 12.12 7.22
N TRP A 92 2.08 12.49 7.37
CA TRP A 92 1.31 12.17 8.57
C TRP A 92 1.12 10.65 8.68
N LEU A 93 0.76 9.97 7.58
CA LEU A 93 0.59 8.52 7.55
C LEU A 93 1.89 7.77 7.84
N PHE A 94 3.04 8.27 7.36
CA PHE A 94 4.35 7.74 7.76
C PHE A 94 4.55 7.81 9.28
N THR A 95 4.17 8.93 9.90
CA THR A 95 4.23 9.09 11.37
C THR A 95 3.31 8.10 12.11
N VAL A 96 2.15 7.77 11.54
CA VAL A 96 1.29 6.70 12.07
C VAL A 96 2.01 5.35 11.98
N ALA A 97 2.62 5.04 10.84
CA ALA A 97 3.34 3.79 10.62
C ALA A 97 4.53 3.61 11.57
N THR A 98 5.32 4.66 11.81
CA THR A 98 6.46 4.59 12.75
C THR A 98 6.04 4.38 14.19
N ARG A 99 4.88 4.91 14.60
CA ARG A 99 4.30 4.67 15.94
C ARG A 99 3.78 3.25 16.10
N LEU A 100 3.35 2.60 15.02
CA LEU A 100 2.94 1.19 15.01
C LEU A 100 4.12 0.23 14.97
N GLY A 101 5.26 0.66 14.43
CA GLY A 101 6.54 -0.06 14.46
C GLY A 101 7.10 -0.43 13.08
N GLY A 102 8.19 -1.20 13.09
CA GLY A 102 9.01 -1.48 11.90
C GLY A 102 8.25 -2.16 10.75
N VAL A 103 7.41 -3.16 11.05
CA VAL A 103 6.64 -3.89 10.02
C VAL A 103 5.66 -2.97 9.27
N PHE A 104 4.95 -2.11 10.01
CA PHE A 104 4.04 -1.12 9.43
C PHE A 104 4.78 -0.05 8.63
N THR A 105 5.96 0.35 9.11
CA THR A 105 6.84 1.32 8.44
C THR A 105 7.39 0.75 7.14
N GLN A 106 7.85 -0.49 7.13
CA GLN A 106 8.34 -1.16 5.92
C GLN A 106 7.24 -1.27 4.88
N SER A 107 6.07 -1.80 5.26
CA SER A 107 4.93 -1.92 4.35
C SER A 107 4.51 -0.56 3.79
N PHE A 108 4.50 0.49 4.63
CA PHE A 108 4.27 1.85 4.16
C PHE A 108 5.30 2.27 3.09
N CYS A 109 6.60 2.06 3.33
CA CYS A 109 7.65 2.43 2.39
C CYS A 109 7.49 1.72 1.04
N GLU A 110 7.17 0.42 1.04
CA GLU A 110 6.91 -0.36 -0.18
C GLU A 110 5.76 0.23 -0.99
N VAL A 111 4.64 0.59 -0.33
CA VAL A 111 3.49 1.20 -1.00
C VAL A 111 3.77 2.63 -1.45
N ALA A 112 4.47 3.42 -0.65
CA ALA A 112 4.86 4.78 -1.00
C ALA A 112 5.73 4.81 -2.27
N ALA A 113 6.72 3.91 -2.37
CA ALA A 113 7.64 3.84 -3.50
C ALA A 113 6.95 3.65 -4.86
N ARG A 114 5.82 2.94 -4.89
CA ARG A 114 5.03 2.72 -6.12
C ARG A 114 3.86 3.69 -6.31
N SER A 115 3.46 4.42 -5.27
CA SER A 115 2.23 5.22 -5.30
C SER A 115 2.47 6.72 -5.33
N VAL A 116 3.57 7.18 -4.73
CA VAL A 116 3.94 8.59 -4.66
C VAL A 116 4.72 8.96 -5.91
N ALA A 117 4.18 9.90 -6.70
CA ALA A 117 4.83 10.36 -7.92
C ALA A 117 5.92 11.42 -7.67
N SER A 118 5.71 12.31 -6.69
CA SER A 118 6.65 13.39 -6.37
C SER A 118 8.01 12.86 -5.89
N PRO A 119 9.11 13.15 -6.59
CA PRO A 119 10.45 12.72 -6.17
C PRO A 119 10.89 13.41 -4.87
N PHE A 120 10.40 14.62 -4.60
CA PHE A 120 10.74 15.37 -3.38
C PHE A 120 10.11 14.74 -2.14
N VAL A 121 8.84 14.35 -2.24
CA VAL A 121 8.15 13.65 -1.14
C VAL A 121 8.83 12.30 -0.87
N LEU A 122 9.16 11.53 -1.92
CA LEU A 122 9.91 10.27 -1.78
C LEU A 122 11.28 10.48 -1.13
N PHE A 123 12.03 11.50 -1.55
CA PHE A 123 13.34 11.81 -0.95
C PHE A 123 13.21 12.13 0.55
N SER A 124 12.24 12.98 0.93
CA SER A 124 12.00 13.27 2.34
C SER A 124 11.65 12.01 3.14
N LEU A 125 10.77 11.15 2.60
CA LEU A 125 10.43 9.89 3.26
C LEU A 125 11.63 8.95 3.39
N ALA A 126 12.49 8.87 2.37
CA ALA A 126 13.69 8.04 2.42
C ALA A 126 14.64 8.50 3.55
N VAL A 127 14.90 9.81 3.64
CA VAL A 127 15.73 10.39 4.71
C VAL A 127 15.14 10.13 6.09
N GLU A 128 13.83 10.29 6.25
CA GLU A 128 13.16 10.02 7.53
C GLU A 128 13.16 8.52 7.87
N SER A 129 12.93 7.65 6.88
CA SER A 129 12.92 6.19 7.07
C SER A 129 14.28 5.65 7.50
N ALA A 130 15.38 6.22 7.02
CA ALA A 130 16.73 5.84 7.45
C ALA A 130 16.93 6.03 8.96
N LYS A 131 16.29 7.04 9.57
CA LYS A 131 16.34 7.26 11.02
C LYS A 131 15.55 6.23 11.80
N VAL A 132 14.50 5.66 11.21
CA VAL A 132 13.66 4.63 11.83
C VAL A 132 14.32 3.26 11.75
N PHE A 133 14.97 2.96 10.62
CA PHE A 133 15.65 1.69 10.38
C PHE A 133 17.13 1.67 10.80
N HIS A 134 17.64 2.72 11.44
CA HIS A 134 19.07 2.86 11.81
C HIS A 134 19.62 1.74 12.73
N TRP A 135 18.77 0.87 13.28
CA TRP A 135 19.15 -0.32 14.04
C TRP A 135 19.13 -1.64 13.24
N GLN A 136 18.75 -1.61 11.96
CA GLN A 136 18.54 -2.81 11.14
C GLN A 136 19.13 -2.68 9.73
N MET A 137 20.19 -1.91 9.57
CA MET A 137 21.02 -1.97 8.37
C MET A 137 22.36 -2.60 8.77
N PRO A 138 22.61 -3.91 8.56
CA PRO A 138 23.98 -4.37 8.50
C PRO A 138 24.65 -3.50 7.45
N SER A 139 25.78 -2.88 7.79
CA SER A 139 26.58 -2.10 6.85
C SER A 139 26.77 -2.94 5.58
N ILE A 140 26.00 -2.64 4.53
CA ILE A 140 26.28 -3.19 3.22
C ILE A 140 27.56 -2.47 2.81
N SER A 141 28.67 -3.17 3.02
CA SER A 141 29.95 -2.79 2.45
C SER A 141 29.71 -2.75 0.95
N TYR A 142 29.57 -1.55 0.39
CA TYR A 142 29.63 -1.35 -1.05
C TYR A 142 31.08 -1.65 -1.48
N HIS A 143 31.44 -2.93 -1.49
CA HIS A 143 32.65 -3.38 -2.15
C HIS A 143 32.34 -3.37 -3.64
N SER A 144 32.55 -2.19 -4.24
CA SER A 144 32.50 -1.99 -5.69
C SER A 144 33.56 -2.88 -6.35
N GLN A 145 33.25 -4.15 -6.58
CA GLN A 145 33.94 -4.94 -7.60
C GLN A 145 33.37 -4.50 -8.95
N ALA A 146 33.72 -3.28 -9.37
CA ALA A 146 33.74 -2.97 -10.78
C ALA A 146 34.86 -3.85 -11.37
N VAL A 147 34.51 -5.09 -11.72
CA VAL A 147 35.35 -5.94 -12.57
C VAL A 147 35.30 -5.31 -13.96
N ILE A 148 36.09 -4.24 -14.14
CA ILE A 148 36.48 -3.77 -15.46
C ILE A 148 37.47 -4.81 -15.97
N HIS A 149 36.98 -5.82 -16.67
CA HIS A 149 37.85 -6.62 -17.53
C HIS A 149 38.26 -5.74 -18.71
N PRO A 150 39.56 -5.40 -18.88
CA PRO A 150 40.00 -4.87 -20.15
C PRO A 150 39.88 -6.00 -21.18
N VAL A 151 38.88 -5.90 -22.07
CA VAL A 151 38.85 -6.70 -23.29
C VAL A 151 40.01 -6.20 -24.15
N ARG A 152 41.16 -6.85 -24.00
CA ARG A 152 42.29 -6.73 -24.91
C ARG A 152 41.88 -7.40 -26.23
N PRO A 153 41.84 -6.68 -27.37
CA PRO A 153 41.66 -7.34 -28.66
C PRO A 153 42.92 -8.15 -28.93
N GLN A 154 42.84 -9.47 -28.81
CA GLN A 154 43.91 -10.34 -29.29
C GLN A 154 43.72 -10.50 -30.81
N LEU A 155 44.49 -9.73 -31.57
CA LEU A 155 44.69 -9.98 -32.99
C LEU A 155 45.52 -11.27 -33.11
N THR A 156 44.86 -12.43 -33.21
CA THR A 156 45.52 -13.68 -33.56
C THR A 156 45.02 -14.14 -34.92
N THR A 157 45.90 -13.94 -35.89
CA THR A 157 45.93 -14.54 -37.21
C THR A 157 45.87 -16.06 -37.12
N GLY A 158 44.86 -16.65 -37.76
CA GLY A 158 44.84 -18.08 -38.09
C GLY A 158 43.46 -18.71 -37.93
N ALA A 159 42.66 -18.73 -38.99
CA ALA A 159 41.44 -19.53 -39.03
C ALA A 159 41.79 -21.02 -38.81
N PRO A 160 41.06 -21.76 -37.97
CA PRO A 160 41.35 -23.16 -37.74
C PRO A 160 41.10 -23.96 -39.03
N ASN A 161 42.12 -24.70 -39.46
CA ASN A 161 42.05 -25.58 -40.64
C ASN A 161 41.03 -26.71 -40.35
N VAL A 162 39.78 -26.50 -40.80
CA VAL A 162 38.66 -27.45 -40.65
C VAL A 162 39.01 -28.86 -41.13
N ARG A 163 39.92 -28.94 -42.12
CA ARG A 163 40.44 -30.20 -42.66
C ARG A 163 41.17 -31.05 -41.61
N THR A 164 41.90 -30.42 -40.69
CA THR A 164 42.62 -31.12 -39.62
C THR A 164 41.67 -31.63 -38.54
N MET A 165 40.57 -30.91 -38.30
CA MET A 165 39.56 -31.35 -37.32
C MET A 165 38.69 -32.50 -37.83
N LEU A 166 38.46 -32.61 -39.13
CA LEU A 166 37.69 -33.72 -39.71
C LEU A 166 38.48 -35.03 -39.69
N LEU A 167 39.78 -34.97 -40.04
CA LEU A 167 40.68 -36.14 -39.98
C LEU A 167 40.88 -36.68 -38.55
N GLN A 168 40.83 -35.81 -37.54
CA GLN A 168 40.92 -36.24 -36.14
C GLN A 168 39.66 -36.95 -35.65
N ASN A 169 38.50 -36.69 -36.25
CA ASN A 169 37.23 -37.32 -35.88
C ASN A 169 36.84 -38.50 -36.79
N GLY A 170 37.76 -38.93 -37.68
CA GLY A 170 37.58 -40.14 -38.48
C GLY A 170 36.56 -40.03 -39.61
N PHE A 171 36.35 -38.83 -40.15
CA PHE A 171 35.60 -38.60 -41.41
C PHE A 171 36.55 -38.35 -42.59
#